data_AF-A0A3G1KWW8-F1
#
_entry.id   AF-A0A3G1KWW8-F1
#
_cell.length_a   1.000
_cell.length_b   1.000
_cell.length_c   1.000
_cell.angle_alpha   90.00
_cell.angle_beta   90.00
_cell.angle_gamma   90.00
#
_symmetry.space_group_name_H-M   'P 1'
#
loop_
_entity.id
_entity.type
_entity.pdbx_description
1 polymer ?
#
loop_
_entity_poly.entity_id
_entity_poly.type
_entity_poly.pdbx_seq_one_letter_code
_entity_poly.pdbx_strand_id
1 'polypeptide(L)'
;MTDNTSLISQIYALPIGVRALIWLGILACIAWPLLMPIVVRLIALLLWCFRGMIKVLYIMVSWTILTRLHKRKGGVFAKINNTITDILGAFDKNLEKYCILFNQHRNRHMSQIIVVYFIIVALIALPDILNLEENAALRAIQTFYVQTEYKVLGEPVPIDSLATHGEASPSKPIIKVTGIKKNSSLNIWQNADTSSKSLCQLSLGDSLYYLGKILKSDGEEWVQVETIDGIIGWVRKKYVDGIPD
;
A
#
# COMPACT_ATOMS: atom_id res chain seq x y z
N MET A 1 35.35 -6.41 16.24
CA MET A 1 34.14 -5.99 16.98
C MET A 1 32.98 -6.09 16.02
N THR A 2 32.07 -7.02 16.25
CA THR A 2 30.91 -7.27 15.38
C THR A 2 29.93 -6.12 15.54
N ASP A 3 29.74 -5.39 14.45
CA ASP A 3 28.87 -4.23 14.35
C ASP A 3 27.41 -4.70 14.47
N ASN A 4 26.86 -4.61 15.68
CA ASN A 4 25.46 -4.90 15.96
C ASN A 4 24.60 -3.69 15.57
N THR A 5 24.73 -3.20 14.34
CA THR A 5 23.71 -2.33 13.74
C THR A 5 22.40 -3.10 13.84
N SER A 6 21.49 -2.64 14.71
CA SER A 6 20.27 -3.37 15.00
C SER A 6 19.54 -3.65 13.68
N LEU A 7 18.99 -4.85 13.49
CA LEU A 7 18.22 -5.23 12.30
C LEU A 7 17.20 -4.17 11.89
N ILE A 8 16.69 -3.43 12.88
CA ILE A 8 15.79 -2.29 12.74
C ILE A 8 16.41 -1.18 11.87
N SER A 9 17.65 -0.76 12.15
CA SER A 9 18.35 0.27 11.38
C SER A 9 18.57 -0.10 9.90
N GLN A 10 18.86 -1.37 9.62
CA GLN A 10 19.02 -1.88 8.25
C GLN A 10 17.70 -1.90 7.48
N ILE A 11 16.57 -2.17 8.16
CA ILE A 11 15.24 -2.13 7.57
C ILE A 11 14.83 -0.68 7.22
N TYR A 12 15.23 0.31 8.04
CA TYR A 12 14.94 1.72 7.75
C TYR A 12 15.78 2.30 6.61
N ALA A 13 16.94 1.73 6.30
CA ALA A 13 17.75 2.12 5.14
C ALA A 13 17.14 1.66 3.79
N LEU A 14 16.12 0.79 3.81
CA LEU A 14 15.47 0.30 2.59
C LEU A 14 14.61 1.38 1.91
N PRO A 15 14.41 1.28 0.58
CA PRO A 15 13.50 2.16 -0.16
C PRO A 15 12.09 2.14 0.44
N ILE A 16 11.43 3.29 0.42
CA ILE A 16 10.09 3.49 1.00
C ILE A 16 9.07 2.46 0.49
N GLY A 17 9.08 2.16 -0.81
CA GLY A 17 8.21 1.14 -1.41
C GLY A 17 8.42 -0.25 -0.79
N VAL A 18 9.68 -0.62 -0.53
CA VAL A 18 10.06 -1.90 0.08
C VAL A 18 9.62 -1.96 1.55
N ARG A 19 9.76 -0.86 2.31
CA ARG A 19 9.32 -0.81 3.72
C ARG A 19 7.80 -0.92 3.84
N ALA A 20 7.05 -0.18 3.02
CA ALA A 20 5.59 -0.27 2.98
C ALA A 20 5.11 -1.70 2.66
N LEU A 21 5.83 -2.38 1.77
CA LEU A 21 5.60 -3.77 1.41
C LEU A 21 5.80 -4.74 2.57
N ILE A 22 6.87 -4.56 3.35
CA ILE A 22 7.14 -5.37 4.54
C ILE A 22 6.00 -5.20 5.56
N TRP A 23 5.55 -3.98 5.82
CA TRP A 23 4.45 -3.71 6.74
C TRP A 23 3.12 -4.28 6.25
N LEU A 24 2.79 -4.15 4.96
CA LEU A 24 1.60 -4.77 4.37
C LEU A 24 1.65 -6.30 4.46
N GLY A 25 2.83 -6.90 4.29
CA GLY A 25 3.04 -8.34 4.45
C GLY A 25 2.85 -8.81 5.88
N ILE A 26 3.40 -8.08 6.85
CA ILE A 26 3.21 -8.37 8.27
C ILE A 26 1.73 -8.22 8.63
N LEU A 27 1.08 -7.14 8.20
CA LEU A 27 -0.33 -6.89 8.43
C LEU A 27 -1.19 -8.00 7.81
N ALA A 28 -0.92 -8.41 6.57
CA ALA A 28 -1.64 -9.50 5.92
C ALA A 28 -1.41 -10.84 6.64
N CYS A 29 -0.16 -11.15 7.04
CA CYS A 29 0.17 -12.36 7.79
C CYS A 29 -0.50 -12.43 9.16
N ILE A 30 -0.76 -11.29 9.82
CA ILE A 30 -1.43 -11.22 11.12
C ILE A 30 -2.95 -11.16 10.95
N ALA A 31 -3.45 -10.30 10.06
CA ALA A 31 -4.87 -10.10 9.83
C ALA A 31 -5.52 -11.34 9.23
N TRP A 32 -4.83 -12.05 8.33
CA TRP A 32 -5.37 -13.22 7.66
C TRP A 32 -5.78 -14.38 8.58
N PRO A 33 -4.93 -14.90 9.49
CA PRO A 33 -5.32 -15.96 10.43
C PRO A 33 -6.41 -15.51 11.43
N LEU A 34 -6.58 -14.20 11.64
CA LEU A 34 -7.65 -13.62 12.44
C LEU A 34 -8.98 -13.53 11.66
N LEU A 35 -8.93 -13.08 10.41
CA LEU A 35 -10.10 -12.83 9.57
C LEU A 35 -10.67 -14.13 8.98
N MET A 36 -9.81 -15.05 8.55
CA MET A 36 -10.22 -16.31 7.94
C MET A 36 -11.18 -17.16 8.78
N PRO A 37 -10.93 -17.44 10.08
CA PRO A 37 -11.86 -18.24 10.87
C PRO A 37 -13.23 -17.55 11.01
N ILE A 38 -13.27 -16.22 11.00
CA ILE A 38 -14.52 -15.45 11.03
C ILE A 38 -15.27 -15.60 9.70
N VAL A 39 -14.58 -15.44 8.57
CA VAL A 39 -15.16 -15.60 7.23
C VAL A 39 -15.68 -17.02 7.03
N VAL A 40 -14.90 -18.05 7.41
CA VAL A 40 -15.31 -19.46 7.33
C VAL A 40 -16.56 -19.71 8.17
N ARG A 41 -16.62 -19.17 9.40
CA ARG A 41 -17.80 -19.28 10.27
C ARG A 41 -19.02 -18.57 9.66
N LEU A 42 -18.85 -17.41 9.06
CA LEU A 42 -19.92 -16.68 8.37
C LEU A 42 -20.47 -17.46 7.17
N ILE A 43 -19.60 -18.02 6.33
CA ILE A 43 -20.01 -18.86 5.19
C ILE A 43 -20.73 -20.12 5.68
N ALA A 44 -20.20 -20.78 6.71
CA ALA A 44 -20.84 -21.96 7.31
C ALA A 44 -22.23 -21.62 7.87
N LEU A 45 -22.36 -20.47 8.55
CA LEU A 45 -23.62 -19.98 9.08
C LEU A 45 -24.61 -19.64 7.95
N LEU A 46 -24.15 -19.01 6.88
CA LEU A 46 -24.95 -18.73 5.69
C LEU A 46 -25.50 -20.01 5.07
N LEU A 47 -24.65 -21.03 4.88
CA LEU A 47 -25.06 -22.33 4.34
C LEU A 47 -26.03 -23.07 5.28
N TRP A 48 -25.82 -22.97 6.59
CA TRP A 48 -26.74 -23.53 7.58
C TRP A 48 -28.11 -22.85 7.55
N CYS A 49 -28.15 -21.52 7.50
CA CYS A 49 -29.39 -20.74 7.32
C CYS A 49 -30.11 -21.10 6.02
N PHE A 50 -29.36 -21.21 4.92
CA PHE A 50 -29.90 -21.60 3.62
C PHE A 50 -30.51 -23.02 3.65
N ARG A 51 -29.85 -23.97 4.31
CA ARG A 51 -30.39 -25.32 4.56
C ARG A 51 -31.70 -25.26 5.35
N GLY A 52 -31.76 -24.42 6.38
CA GLY A 52 -32.98 -24.18 7.15
C GLY A 52 -34.12 -23.62 6.30
N MET A 53 -33.82 -22.61 5.47
CA MET A 53 -34.79 -22.02 4.54
C MET A 53 -35.38 -23.05 3.57
N ILE A 54 -34.55 -23.89 2.96
CA ILE A 54 -35.03 -24.92 2.02
C ILE A 54 -35.99 -25.89 2.72
N LYS A 55 -35.69 -26.30 3.96
CA LYS A 55 -36.57 -27.20 4.74
C LYS A 55 -37.91 -26.54 5.07
N VAL A 56 -37.89 -25.28 5.48
CA VAL A 56 -39.12 -24.52 5.75
C VAL A 56 -39.95 -24.38 4.47
N LEU A 57 -39.31 -24.02 3.36
CA LEU A 57 -39.99 -23.91 2.06
C LEU A 57 -40.58 -25.27 1.63
N TYR A 58 -39.83 -26.36 1.81
CA TYR A 58 -40.32 -27.71 1.56
C TYR A 58 -41.55 -28.05 2.41
N ILE A 59 -41.53 -27.76 3.71
CA ILE A 59 -42.67 -27.99 4.60
C ILE A 59 -43.88 -27.16 4.16
N MET A 60 -43.69 -25.89 3.79
CA MET A 60 -44.79 -25.03 3.32
C MET A 60 -45.39 -25.53 2.00
N VAL A 61 -44.55 -25.90 1.03
CA VAL A 61 -44.96 -26.45 -0.27
C VAL A 61 -45.65 -27.79 -0.09
N SER A 62 -45.09 -28.66 0.75
CA SER A 62 -45.67 -29.95 1.12
C SER A 62 -47.04 -29.74 1.80
N TRP A 63 -47.13 -28.82 2.74
CA TRP A 63 -48.40 -28.63 3.44
C TRP A 63 -49.52 -28.09 2.55
N THR A 64 -49.21 -27.22 1.59
CA THR A 64 -50.21 -26.58 0.71
C THR A 64 -50.54 -27.37 -0.55
N ILE A 65 -49.53 -27.90 -1.24
CA ILE A 65 -49.69 -28.61 -2.52
C ILE A 65 -49.98 -30.09 -2.28
N LEU A 66 -49.26 -30.71 -1.34
CA LEU A 66 -49.34 -32.16 -1.11
C LEU A 66 -50.65 -32.55 -0.41
N THR A 67 -51.26 -31.70 0.43
CA THR A 67 -52.61 -31.95 0.98
C THR A 67 -53.70 -31.95 -0.10
N ARG A 68 -53.58 -31.06 -1.11
CA ARG A 68 -54.52 -31.01 -2.25
C ARG A 68 -54.32 -32.18 -3.22
N LEU A 69 -53.07 -32.60 -3.44
CA LEU A 69 -52.73 -33.73 -4.32
C LEU A 69 -53.08 -35.08 -3.69
N HIS A 70 -52.88 -35.24 -2.38
CA HIS A 70 -53.21 -36.46 -1.64
C HIS A 70 -54.71 -36.80 -1.76
N LYS A 71 -55.59 -35.79 -1.75
CA LYS A 71 -57.04 -35.96 -1.97
C LYS A 71 -57.42 -36.42 -3.37
N ARG A 72 -56.59 -36.21 -4.40
CA ARG A 72 -56.93 -36.52 -5.80
C ARG A 72 -56.25 -37.78 -6.33
N LYS A 73 -54.96 -38.00 -6.08
CA LYS A 73 -54.18 -39.14 -6.61
C LYS A 73 -53.01 -39.53 -5.68
N GLY A 74 -53.27 -40.43 -4.72
CA GLY A 74 -52.30 -40.89 -3.73
C GLY A 74 -51.03 -41.55 -4.30
N GLY A 75 -51.13 -42.27 -5.43
CA GLY A 75 -49.95 -42.88 -6.07
C GLY A 75 -48.99 -41.87 -6.71
N VAL A 76 -49.54 -40.79 -7.30
CA VAL A 76 -48.73 -39.70 -7.87
C VAL A 76 -48.06 -38.89 -6.75
N PHE A 77 -48.76 -38.73 -5.62
CA PHE A 77 -48.23 -38.11 -4.40
C PHE A 77 -46.98 -38.84 -3.89
N ALA A 78 -47.04 -40.16 -3.72
CA ALA A 78 -45.92 -40.93 -3.17
C ALA A 78 -44.67 -40.80 -4.06
N LYS A 79 -44.85 -40.83 -5.39
CA LYS A 79 -43.75 -40.68 -6.34
C LYS A 79 -43.09 -39.29 -6.27
N ILE A 80 -43.89 -38.23 -6.21
CA ILE A 80 -43.38 -36.85 -6.12
C ILE A 80 -42.67 -36.62 -4.78
N ASN A 81 -43.26 -37.07 -3.67
CA ASN A 81 -42.68 -36.91 -2.33
C ASN A 81 -41.33 -37.63 -2.20
N ASN A 82 -41.23 -38.86 -2.71
CA ASN A 82 -39.98 -39.62 -2.70
C ASN A 82 -38.92 -38.95 -3.58
N THR A 83 -39.28 -38.48 -4.78
CA THR A 83 -38.35 -37.76 -5.67
C THR A 83 -37.80 -36.49 -5.03
N ILE A 84 -38.65 -35.70 -4.37
CA ILE A 84 -38.22 -34.48 -3.69
C ILE A 84 -37.31 -34.82 -2.50
N THR A 85 -37.65 -35.86 -1.72
CA THR A 85 -36.85 -36.32 -0.59
C THR A 85 -35.46 -36.79 -1.04
N ASP A 86 -35.38 -37.51 -2.16
CA ASP A 86 -34.11 -37.96 -2.74
C ASP A 86 -33.24 -36.78 -3.20
N ILE A 87 -33.85 -35.75 -3.81
CA ILE A 87 -33.15 -34.53 -4.22
C ILE A 87 -32.62 -33.77 -3.00
N LEU A 88 -33.44 -33.61 -1.95
CA LEU A 88 -33.02 -32.98 -0.69
C LEU A 88 -31.88 -33.76 -0.02
N GLY A 89 -31.95 -35.09 -0.01
CA GLY A 89 -30.90 -35.96 0.53
C GLY A 89 -29.59 -35.85 -0.24
N ALA A 90 -29.65 -35.83 -1.58
CA ALA A 90 -28.48 -35.61 -2.42
C ALA A 90 -27.85 -34.22 -2.22
N PHE A 91 -28.69 -33.20 -2.06
CA PHE A 91 -28.26 -31.84 -1.78
C PHE A 91 -27.58 -31.71 -0.41
N ASP A 92 -28.16 -32.30 0.63
CA ASP A 92 -27.58 -32.34 1.98
C ASP A 92 -26.21 -33.04 1.98
N LYS A 93 -26.09 -34.17 1.28
CA LYS A 93 -24.82 -34.91 1.15
C LYS A 93 -23.75 -34.10 0.41
N ASN A 94 -24.14 -33.35 -0.62
CA ASN A 94 -23.22 -32.45 -1.33
C ASN A 94 -22.78 -31.28 -0.44
N LEU A 95 -23.69 -30.64 0.28
CA LEU A 95 -23.37 -29.57 1.23
C LEU A 95 -22.41 -30.04 2.33
N GLU A 96 -22.65 -31.23 2.89
CA GLU A 96 -21.77 -31.82 3.90
C GLU A 96 -20.37 -32.09 3.33
N LYS A 97 -20.27 -32.62 2.10
CA LYS A 97 -19.00 -32.79 1.41
C LYS A 97 -18.27 -31.46 1.20
N TYR A 98 -18.98 -30.39 0.80
CA TYR A 98 -18.39 -29.06 0.65
C TYR A 98 -17.91 -28.49 1.98
N CYS A 99 -18.68 -28.63 3.07
CA CYS A 99 -18.28 -28.20 4.41
C CYS A 99 -17.00 -28.92 4.88
N ILE A 100 -16.92 -30.24 4.68
CA ILE A 100 -15.75 -31.04 5.06
C ILE A 100 -14.53 -30.64 4.22
N LEU A 101 -14.68 -30.56 2.89
CA LEU A 101 -13.60 -30.15 1.99
C LEU A 101 -13.09 -28.75 2.32
N PHE A 102 -13.99 -27.81 2.60
CA PHE A 102 -13.65 -26.43 2.93
C PHE A 102 -12.89 -26.33 4.26
N ASN A 103 -13.28 -27.13 5.26
CA ASN A 103 -12.57 -27.19 6.55
C ASN A 103 -11.20 -27.89 6.43
N GLN A 104 -11.08 -28.89 5.55
CA GLN A 104 -9.83 -29.63 5.31
C GLN A 104 -8.83 -28.83 4.45
N HIS A 105 -9.29 -27.88 3.64
CA HIS A 105 -8.47 -27.05 2.75
C HIS A 105 -7.82 -25.82 3.41
N ARG A 106 -7.99 -25.62 4.72
CA ARG A 106 -7.39 -24.53 5.51
C ARG A 106 -5.89 -24.32 5.25
N ASN A 107 -5.13 -25.38 4.97
CA ASN A 107 -3.69 -25.31 4.71
C ASN A 107 -3.30 -25.11 3.22
N ARG A 108 -4.13 -25.50 2.24
CA ARG A 108 -3.79 -25.35 0.81
C ARG A 108 -4.03 -23.93 0.29
N HIS A 109 -5.05 -23.24 0.80
CA HIS A 109 -5.32 -21.86 0.42
C HIS A 109 -4.24 -20.88 0.92
N MET A 110 -3.59 -21.19 2.04
CA MET A 110 -2.45 -20.39 2.54
C MET A 110 -1.31 -20.34 1.53
N SER A 111 -0.94 -21.48 0.94
CA SER A 111 0.18 -21.54 -0.01
C SER A 111 -0.13 -20.80 -1.33
N GLN A 112 -1.36 -20.93 -1.85
CA GLN A 112 -1.77 -20.22 -3.07
C GLN A 112 -1.89 -18.70 -2.86
N ILE A 113 -2.35 -18.27 -1.69
CA ILE A 113 -2.47 -16.84 -1.37
C ILE A 113 -1.12 -16.21 -1.09
N ILE A 114 -0.17 -16.95 -0.49
CA ILE A 114 1.22 -16.52 -0.38
C ILE A 114 1.83 -16.32 -1.78
N VAL A 115 1.58 -17.23 -2.72
CA VAL A 115 2.07 -17.07 -4.11
C VAL A 115 1.44 -15.86 -4.79
N VAL A 116 0.13 -15.64 -4.66
CA VAL A 116 -0.54 -14.44 -5.20
C VAL A 116 -0.02 -13.17 -4.54
N TYR A 117 0.22 -13.20 -3.24
CA TYR A 117 0.84 -12.09 -2.51
C TYR A 117 2.24 -11.79 -3.06
N PHE A 118 3.09 -12.81 -3.26
CA PHE A 118 4.41 -12.63 -3.91
C PHE A 118 4.32 -12.09 -5.34
N ILE A 119 3.30 -12.48 -6.11
CA ILE A 119 3.07 -11.96 -7.46
C ILE A 119 2.67 -10.47 -7.41
N ILE A 120 1.78 -10.09 -6.48
CA ILE A 120 1.37 -8.70 -6.26
C ILE A 120 2.56 -7.87 -5.76
N VAL A 121 3.37 -8.41 -4.85
CA VAL A 121 4.64 -7.82 -4.39
C VAL A 121 5.57 -7.57 -5.56
N ALA A 122 5.77 -8.56 -6.43
CA ALA A 122 6.60 -8.43 -7.62
C ALA A 122 6.05 -7.34 -8.56
N LEU A 123 4.74 -7.27 -8.76
CA LEU A 123 4.07 -6.26 -9.59
C LEU A 123 4.17 -4.84 -9.03
N ILE A 124 4.20 -4.67 -7.71
CA ILE A 124 4.31 -3.36 -7.04
C ILE A 124 5.78 -2.93 -6.92
N ALA A 125 6.70 -3.87 -6.71
CA ALA A 125 8.14 -3.58 -6.61
C ALA A 125 8.80 -3.42 -7.99
N LEU A 126 8.28 -4.06 -9.05
CA LEU A 126 8.84 -3.95 -10.40
C LEU A 126 8.95 -2.50 -10.90
N PRO A 127 7.92 -1.64 -10.77
CA PRO A 127 7.98 -0.25 -11.20
C PRO A 127 9.08 0.57 -10.52
N ASP A 128 9.29 0.36 -9.21
CA ASP A 128 10.35 1.02 -8.43
C ASP A 128 11.75 0.50 -8.81
N ILE A 129 11.90 -0.80 -9.10
CA ILE A 129 13.17 -1.41 -9.52
C ILE A 129 13.53 -1.01 -10.96
N LEU A 130 12.52 -0.77 -11.81
CA LEU A 130 12.68 -0.46 -13.22
C LEU A 130 12.64 1.06 -13.53
N ASN A 131 12.58 1.93 -12.53
CA ASN A 131 12.49 3.39 -12.69
C ASN A 131 11.32 3.85 -13.60
N LEU A 132 10.15 3.19 -13.48
CA LEU A 132 8.93 3.59 -14.19
C LEU A 132 8.19 4.69 -13.42
N GLU A 133 8.83 5.86 -13.28
CA GLU A 133 8.47 6.94 -12.36
C GLU A 133 7.25 7.81 -12.79
N GLU A 134 6.49 7.40 -13.81
CA GLU A 134 5.47 8.26 -14.46
C GLU A 134 4.04 8.15 -13.91
N ASN A 135 3.72 7.20 -13.04
CA ASN A 135 2.33 7.01 -12.59
C ASN A 135 1.98 7.89 -11.38
N ALA A 136 1.24 8.98 -11.63
CA ALA A 136 0.79 9.94 -10.62
C ALA A 136 0.05 9.32 -9.41
N ALA A 137 -0.66 8.20 -9.62
CA ALA A 137 -1.35 7.48 -8.55
C ALA A 137 -0.38 6.83 -7.54
N LEU A 138 0.75 6.30 -8.01
CA LEU A 138 1.78 5.70 -7.16
C LEU A 138 2.47 6.77 -6.30
N ARG A 139 2.76 7.94 -6.88
CA ARG A 139 3.31 9.08 -6.12
C ARG A 139 2.39 9.51 -4.98
N ALA A 140 1.09 9.66 -5.24
CA ALA A 140 0.13 10.10 -4.23
C ALA A 140 0.05 9.14 -3.02
N ILE A 141 0.07 7.83 -3.28
CA ILE A 141 0.07 6.80 -2.22
C ILE A 141 1.38 6.84 -1.42
N GLN A 142 2.51 7.03 -2.11
CA GLN A 142 3.82 7.15 -1.48
C GLN A 142 3.91 8.38 -0.57
N THR A 143 3.42 9.55 -0.99
CA THR A 143 3.42 10.76 -0.16
C THR A 143 2.56 10.59 1.10
N PHE A 144 1.40 9.94 0.97
CA PHE A 144 0.52 9.67 2.10
C PHE A 144 1.18 8.75 3.13
N TYR A 145 1.79 7.66 2.67
CA TYR A 145 2.51 6.69 3.52
C TYR A 145 3.66 7.36 4.28
N VAL A 146 4.47 8.15 3.57
CA VAL A 146 5.61 8.88 4.15
C VAL A 146 5.15 9.88 5.23
N GLN A 147 4.08 10.63 4.97
CA GLN A 147 3.51 11.54 5.98
C GLN A 147 2.97 10.83 7.20
N THR A 148 2.37 9.64 7.04
CA THR A 148 1.88 8.86 8.18
C THR A 148 3.01 8.25 9.00
N GLU A 149 4.09 7.78 8.34
CA GLU A 149 5.30 7.27 9.00
C GLU A 149 5.95 8.37 9.86
N TYR A 150 6.14 9.58 9.32
CA TYR A 150 6.70 10.73 10.06
C TYR A 150 5.86 11.12 11.27
N LYS A 151 4.54 11.04 11.16
CA LYS A 151 3.62 11.45 12.24
C LYS A 151 3.64 10.49 13.43
N VAL A 152 3.98 9.22 13.19
CA VAL A 152 3.99 8.16 14.21
C VAL A 152 5.38 7.97 14.82
N LEU A 153 6.44 8.09 14.02
CA LEU A 153 7.81 7.79 14.45
C LEU A 153 8.68 9.04 14.67
N GLY A 154 8.16 10.24 14.37
CA GLY A 154 8.99 11.43 14.21
C GLY A 154 9.71 11.41 12.86
N GLU A 155 10.30 12.53 12.46
CA GLU A 155 11.17 12.53 11.28
C GLU A 155 12.30 11.52 11.49
N PRO A 156 12.62 10.66 10.50
CA PRO A 156 13.74 9.75 10.59
C PRO A 156 14.97 10.61 10.81
N VAL A 157 15.62 10.37 11.94
CA VAL A 157 16.94 10.90 12.22
C VAL A 157 17.81 10.54 11.02
N PRO A 158 18.33 11.52 10.25
CA PRO A 158 19.16 11.25 9.09
C PRO A 158 20.31 10.33 9.52
N ILE A 159 20.58 9.28 8.74
CA ILE A 159 21.64 8.31 9.03
C ILE A 159 23.02 9.01 9.22
N ASP A 160 23.18 10.22 8.69
CA ASP A 160 24.33 11.11 8.87
C ASP A 160 24.53 11.60 10.32
N SER A 161 23.53 11.54 11.21
CA SER A 161 23.67 12.06 12.58
C SER A 161 24.16 11.03 13.60
N LEU A 162 24.38 9.76 13.21
CA LEU A 162 24.94 8.73 14.10
C LEU A 162 26.42 8.42 13.81
N ALA A 163 26.99 9.00 12.75
CA ALA A 163 28.40 8.89 12.40
C ALA A 163 29.12 10.23 12.65
N THR A 164 29.34 10.59 13.91
CA THR A 164 30.34 11.65 14.21
C THR A 164 31.10 11.37 15.50
N HIS A 165 31.87 10.29 15.50
CA HIS A 165 33.22 10.31 16.05
C HIS A 165 34.17 9.63 15.07
N GLY A 166 34.64 10.43 14.10
CA GLY A 166 35.87 10.18 13.36
C GLY A 166 35.72 9.54 11.97
N GLU A 167 35.30 10.32 10.97
CA GLU A 167 35.92 10.41 9.64
C GLU A 167 35.11 11.36 8.74
N ALA A 168 35.79 12.20 7.95
CA ALA A 168 35.22 13.31 7.21
C ALA A 168 34.37 12.86 5.99
N SER A 169 33.05 13.12 6.05
CA SER A 169 32.11 13.04 4.92
C SER A 169 32.22 14.30 4.04
N PRO A 170 32.07 14.23 2.70
CA PRO A 170 32.18 15.40 1.83
C PRO A 170 31.07 16.40 2.15
N SER A 171 31.42 17.55 2.72
CA SER A 171 30.46 18.61 2.98
C SER A 171 29.83 19.08 1.66
N LYS A 172 28.49 19.15 1.62
CA LYS A 172 27.78 19.75 0.49
C LYS A 172 28.32 21.18 0.28
N PRO A 173 28.72 21.56 -0.94
CA PRO A 173 29.27 22.88 -1.20
C PRO A 173 28.23 23.97 -0.88
N ILE A 174 28.65 24.97 -0.12
CA ILE A 174 27.81 26.10 0.29
C ILE A 174 27.87 27.18 -0.78
N ILE A 175 26.71 27.58 -1.29
CA ILE A 175 26.54 28.69 -2.23
C ILE A 175 25.75 29.82 -1.58
N LYS A 176 25.89 31.04 -2.11
CA LYS A 176 25.25 32.24 -1.54
C LYS A 176 24.37 32.95 -2.54
N VAL A 177 23.27 33.54 -2.05
CA VAL A 177 22.40 34.41 -2.85
C VAL A 177 23.05 35.79 -2.98
N THR A 178 23.44 36.17 -4.19
CA THR A 178 24.18 37.41 -4.46
C THR A 178 23.52 38.30 -5.53
N GLY A 179 22.79 37.71 -6.48
CA GLY A 179 22.31 38.43 -7.68
C GLY A 179 20.96 39.15 -7.53
N ILE A 180 20.44 39.34 -6.31
CA ILE A 180 19.17 40.06 -6.09
C ILE A 180 19.39 41.47 -5.54
N LYS A 181 18.46 42.40 -5.84
CA LYS A 181 18.52 43.77 -5.30
C LYS A 181 18.32 43.75 -3.78
N LYS A 182 18.94 44.71 -3.09
CA LYS A 182 18.70 44.95 -1.65
C LYS A 182 17.20 45.16 -1.40
N ASN A 183 16.64 44.47 -0.41
CA ASN A 183 15.20 44.40 -0.09
C ASN A 183 14.31 43.69 -1.13
N SER A 184 14.89 42.90 -2.03
CA SER A 184 14.13 41.95 -2.87
C SER A 184 14.31 40.54 -2.35
N SER A 185 13.37 39.65 -2.68
CA SER A 185 13.44 38.23 -2.35
C SER A 185 13.62 37.37 -3.60
N LEU A 186 14.32 36.25 -3.45
CA LEU A 186 14.46 35.21 -4.46
C LEU A 186 13.55 34.03 -4.12
N ASN A 187 12.66 33.66 -5.03
CA ASN A 187 11.82 32.48 -4.84
C ASN A 187 12.62 31.19 -5.10
N ILE A 188 12.43 30.19 -4.24
CA ILE A 188 12.76 28.80 -4.53
C ILE A 188 11.53 28.15 -5.17
N TRP A 189 11.73 27.55 -6.34
CA TRP A 189 10.66 26.94 -7.13
C TRP A 189 10.66 25.43 -6.98
N GLN A 190 9.47 24.83 -7.02
CA GLN A 190 9.33 23.38 -6.92
C GLN A 190 9.97 22.66 -8.12
N ASN A 191 9.88 23.26 -9.30
CA ASN A 191 10.53 22.79 -10.53
C ASN A 191 11.41 23.89 -11.11
N ALA A 192 12.25 23.56 -12.10
CA ALA A 192 13.08 24.51 -12.84
C ALA A 192 12.26 25.36 -13.82
N ASP A 193 11.19 25.99 -13.34
CA ASP A 193 10.30 26.84 -14.11
C ASP A 193 9.58 27.84 -13.18
N THR A 194 9.15 28.98 -13.73
CA THR A 194 8.43 30.02 -12.95
C THR A 194 6.92 29.85 -12.90
N SER A 195 6.39 28.81 -13.54
CA SER A 195 4.97 28.47 -13.48
C SER A 195 4.64 27.57 -12.27
N SER A 196 5.67 26.94 -11.71
CA SER A 196 5.58 26.02 -10.59
C SER A 196 5.33 26.75 -9.28
N LYS A 197 4.99 26.00 -8.23
CA LYS A 197 4.73 26.59 -6.92
C LYS A 197 6.02 27.15 -6.32
N SER A 198 5.98 28.40 -5.86
CA SER A 198 7.04 28.96 -5.00
C SER A 198 6.98 28.29 -3.63
N LEU A 199 8.08 27.66 -3.21
CA LEU A 199 8.21 26.94 -1.95
C LEU A 199 8.54 27.86 -0.78
N CYS A 200 9.51 28.76 -0.99
CA CYS A 200 9.91 29.77 -0.01
C CYS A 200 10.61 30.95 -0.69
N GLN A 201 10.94 31.97 0.11
CA GLN A 201 11.65 33.17 -0.30
C GLN A 201 12.96 33.30 0.45
N LEU A 202 14.03 33.62 -0.30
CA LEU A 202 15.37 33.86 0.19
C LEU A 202 15.69 35.34 0.14
N SER A 203 16.50 35.78 1.09
CA SER A 203 17.07 37.11 1.17
C SER A 203 18.49 37.14 0.63
N LEU A 204 18.98 38.35 0.36
CA LEU A 204 20.35 38.56 -0.08
C LEU A 204 21.32 38.10 1.02
N GLY A 205 22.30 37.28 0.66
CA GLY A 205 23.30 36.73 1.57
C GLY A 205 22.94 35.39 2.20
N ASP A 206 21.73 34.87 1.95
CA ASP A 206 21.34 33.55 2.45
C ASP A 206 22.27 32.46 1.90
N SER A 207 22.62 31.53 2.78
CA SER A 207 23.49 30.39 2.47
C SER A 207 22.64 29.16 2.15
N LEU A 208 23.02 28.45 1.09
CA LEU A 208 22.32 27.28 0.57
C LEU A 208 23.32 26.16 0.33
N TYR A 209 22.85 24.92 0.37
CA TYR A 209 23.65 23.78 -0.07
C TYR A 209 23.38 23.48 -1.53
N TYR A 210 24.43 23.37 -2.34
CA TYR A 210 24.33 22.95 -3.73
C TYR A 210 24.25 21.43 -3.83
N LEU A 211 23.25 20.94 -4.58
CA LEU A 211 22.96 19.50 -4.73
C LEU A 211 23.55 18.88 -6.01
N GLY A 212 24.43 19.57 -6.74
CA GLY A 212 25.14 18.99 -7.88
C GLY A 212 24.35 18.96 -9.21
N LYS A 213 23.16 19.54 -9.27
CA LYS A 213 22.31 19.52 -10.49
C LYS A 213 22.08 20.90 -11.07
N ILE A 214 22.30 21.01 -12.38
CA ILE A 214 21.97 22.18 -13.20
C ILE A 214 21.07 21.76 -14.35
N LEU A 215 19.97 22.49 -14.55
CA LEU A 215 19.03 22.27 -15.65
C LEU A 215 18.89 23.53 -16.49
N LYS A 216 18.72 23.37 -17.80
CA LYS A 216 18.33 24.46 -18.71
C LYS A 216 16.83 24.37 -18.98
N SER A 217 16.10 25.41 -18.61
CA SER A 217 14.65 25.47 -18.77
C SER A 217 14.22 26.94 -18.86
N ASP A 218 13.20 27.23 -19.68
CA ASP A 218 12.73 28.59 -19.98
C ASP A 218 13.84 29.55 -20.45
N GLY A 219 14.85 29.02 -21.16
CA GLY A 219 16.00 29.80 -21.65
C GLY A 219 17.01 30.19 -20.57
N GLU A 220 16.86 29.70 -19.35
CA GLU A 220 17.70 30.03 -18.19
C GLU A 220 18.32 28.78 -17.56
N GLU A 221 19.45 28.93 -16.87
CA GLU A 221 20.06 27.87 -16.07
C GLU A 221 19.51 27.89 -14.64
N TRP A 222 19.11 26.71 -14.16
CA TRP A 222 18.53 26.47 -12.84
C TRP A 222 19.43 25.53 -12.05
N VAL A 223 19.58 25.81 -10.76
CA VAL A 223 20.45 25.09 -9.84
C VAL A 223 19.56 24.47 -8.78
N GLN A 224 19.77 23.19 -8.50
CA GLN A 224 19.08 22.53 -7.39
C GLN A 224 19.81 22.82 -6.08
N VAL A 225 19.06 23.32 -5.11
CA VAL A 225 19.58 23.80 -3.82
C VAL A 225 18.74 23.27 -2.66
N GLU A 226 19.36 23.22 -1.49
CA GLU A 226 18.71 22.92 -0.21
C GLU A 226 18.94 24.08 0.75
N THR A 227 17.86 24.58 1.38
CA THR A 227 17.98 25.59 2.44
C THR A 227 18.50 25.00 3.73
N ILE A 228 18.94 25.84 4.67
CA ILE A 228 19.33 25.41 6.01
C ILE A 228 18.18 24.68 6.73
N ASP A 229 16.94 25.07 6.44
CA ASP A 229 15.72 24.44 6.95
C ASP A 229 15.31 23.15 6.20
N GLY A 230 16.15 22.65 5.29
CA GLY A 230 15.93 21.39 4.56
C GLY A 230 14.98 21.48 3.36
N ILE A 231 14.62 22.68 2.90
CA ILE A 231 13.75 22.85 1.72
C ILE A 231 14.57 22.67 0.46
N ILE A 232 14.24 21.65 -0.33
CA ILE A 232 14.86 21.40 -1.63
C ILE A 232 14.03 22.03 -2.75
N GLY A 233 14.69 22.77 -3.63
CA GLY A 233 14.05 23.30 -4.83
C GLY A 233 15.04 23.89 -5.81
N TRP A 234 14.53 24.69 -6.73
CA TRP A 234 15.28 25.25 -7.86
C TRP A 234 15.36 26.76 -7.76
N VAL A 235 16.58 27.28 -7.96
CA VAL A 235 16.85 28.72 -8.08
C VAL A 235 17.58 28.99 -9.39
N ARG A 236 17.41 30.18 -9.95
CA ARG A 236 18.13 30.55 -11.17
C ARG A 236 19.60 30.77 -10.86
N LYS A 237 20.48 30.18 -11.66
CA LYS A 237 21.93 30.21 -11.49
C LYS A 237 22.48 31.63 -11.38
N LYS A 238 21.96 32.57 -12.18
CA LYS A 238 22.39 33.98 -12.18
C LYS A 238 22.20 34.74 -10.86
N TYR A 239 21.48 34.17 -9.91
CA TYR A 239 21.22 34.79 -8.60
C TYR A 239 22.04 34.17 -7.46
N VAL A 240 22.86 33.17 -7.74
CA VAL A 240 23.66 32.45 -6.75
C VAL A 240 25.11 32.35 -7.19
N ASP A 241 26.03 32.54 -6.25
CA ASP A 241 27.48 32.41 -6.46
C ASP A 241 28.09 31.29 -5.59
N GLY A 242 29.25 30.78 -6.01
CA GLY A 242 29.99 29.74 -5.30
C GLY A 242 29.68 28.32 -5.77
N ILE A 243 29.03 28.16 -6.93
CA ILE A 243 28.81 26.85 -7.54
C ILE A 243 30.17 26.28 -7.98
N PRO A 244 30.57 25.08 -7.53
CA PRO A 244 31.80 24.44 -8.00
C PRO A 244 31.70 24.07 -9.49
N ASP A 245 32.83 24.19 -10.20
CA ASP A 245 32.96 23.89 -11.63
C ASP A 245 32.71 22.42 -11.99
#